data_AF-X1RN14-F1
#
_entry.id   AF-X1RN14-F1
#
_cell.length_a   1.000
_cell.length_b   1.000
_cell.length_c   1.000
_cell.angle_alpha   90.00
_cell.angle_beta   90.00
_cell.angle_gamma   90.00
#
_symmetry.space_group_name_H-M   'P 1'
#
loop_
_entity.id
_entity.type
_entity.pdbx_description
1 polymer ?
#
loop_
_entity_poly.entity_id
_entity_poly.type
_entity_poly.pdbx_seq_one_letter_code
_entity_poly.pdbx_strand_id
1 'polypeptide(L)'
;VITVEESKGLKYETEYVEGMQFDRGYISAYFITNAEKMETVIEDPYILITDKKISAMADLLPALEKILQVSKNLLIVAEDVDGEALATLVVNKLRGTINILAIKAPGFGDRRKAMLEDMAILTGGKVISEEVGRKLDSVTVEDLGRARRVTADKDNTTIVEGKGSDEAIKGRIKQIKAQIEETTSDFDREKLQERQAKLAGGVAVIKVGAATEVELKERKHRVEDALSATRAAVEEGILPGGGVALLNALPVLDKLEVSGDEATGVDIVNKAMDEPIRWIAENAGRDGSVKGR
;
A
#
# COMPACT_ATOMS: atom_id res chain seq x y z
N VAL A 1 -1.35 -8.92 4.86
CA VAL A 1 -1.05 -8.37 3.50
C VAL A 1 -0.07 -9.31 2.81
N ILE A 2 -0.05 -9.39 1.48
CA ILE A 2 0.96 -10.19 0.74
C ILE A 2 1.81 -9.25 -0.12
N THR A 3 3.13 -9.35 -0.04
CA THR A 3 4.10 -8.61 -0.85
C THR A 3 4.99 -9.57 -1.64
N VAL A 4 5.52 -9.12 -2.78
CA VAL A 4 6.41 -9.90 -3.64
C VAL A 4 7.77 -9.21 -3.70
N GLU A 5 8.83 -9.97 -3.44
CA GLU A 5 10.20 -9.48 -3.39
C GLU A 5 11.14 -10.34 -4.22
N GLU A 6 12.32 -9.79 -4.51
CA GLU A 6 13.38 -10.50 -5.22
C GLU A 6 14.21 -11.30 -4.21
N SER A 7 14.35 -12.61 -4.45
CA SER A 7 15.26 -13.47 -3.70
C SER A 7 16.68 -13.33 -4.26
N LYS A 8 17.67 -13.45 -3.37
CA LYS A 8 19.08 -13.65 -3.77
C LYS A 8 19.36 -15.08 -4.20
N GLY A 9 18.45 -16.01 -3.94
CA GLY A 9 18.55 -17.42 -4.28
C GLY A 9 17.83 -17.80 -5.57
N LEU A 10 17.99 -19.05 -5.98
CA LEU A 10 17.33 -19.62 -7.16
C LEU A 10 15.87 -20.06 -6.90
N LYS A 11 15.50 -20.22 -5.63
CA LYS A 11 14.21 -20.82 -5.23
C LYS A 11 13.22 -19.75 -4.80
N TYR A 12 11.94 -20.11 -4.89
CA TYR A 12 10.86 -19.37 -4.24
C TYR A 12 10.90 -19.65 -2.74
N GLU A 13 10.75 -18.59 -1.95
CA GLU A 13 10.66 -18.67 -0.50
C GLU A 13 9.44 -17.86 -0.03
N THR A 14 8.81 -18.32 1.04
CA THR A 14 7.66 -17.64 1.65
C THR A 14 7.96 -17.39 3.10
N GLU A 15 7.86 -16.14 3.52
CA GLU A 15 8.11 -15.71 4.89
C GLU A 15 6.89 -14.98 5.44
N TYR A 16 6.58 -15.22 6.71
CA TYR A 16 5.58 -14.45 7.43
C TYR A 16 6.31 -13.57 8.42
N VAL A 17 6.17 -12.27 8.23
CA VAL A 17 6.91 -11.29 9.00
C VAL A 17 5.97 -10.26 9.60
N GLU A 18 6.40 -9.63 10.68
CA GLU A 18 5.64 -8.55 11.29
C GLU A 18 5.63 -7.33 10.36
N GLY A 19 4.48 -6.71 10.21
CA GLY A 19 4.31 -5.57 9.30
C GLY A 19 2.87 -5.15 9.23
N MET A 20 2.62 -4.02 8.57
CA MET A 20 1.27 -3.48 8.41
C MET A 20 1.14 -2.70 7.09
N GLN A 21 -0.09 -2.62 6.59
CA GLN A 21 -0.46 -1.72 5.49
C GLN A 21 -1.57 -0.78 5.93
N PHE A 22 -1.54 0.43 5.41
CA PHE A 22 -2.59 1.43 5.63
C PHE A 22 -2.80 2.31 4.39
N ASP A 23 -3.99 2.92 4.34
CA ASP A 23 -4.60 3.49 3.13
C ASP A 23 -4.20 4.98 2.96
N ARG A 24 -2.88 5.20 3.00
CA ARG A 24 -2.23 6.48 2.72
C ARG A 24 -0.96 6.24 1.92
N GLY A 25 -0.92 6.73 0.68
CA GLY A 25 0.26 6.70 -0.16
C GLY A 25 1.16 7.93 0.00
N TYR A 26 2.10 8.08 -0.94
CA TYR A 26 3.02 9.22 -0.96
C TYR A 26 2.28 10.55 -1.11
N ILE A 27 2.71 11.58 -0.36
CA ILE A 27 2.16 12.95 -0.51
C ILE A 27 2.57 13.55 -1.86
N SER A 28 3.71 13.13 -2.42
CA SER A 28 4.23 13.64 -3.69
C SER A 28 4.80 12.52 -4.56
N ALA A 29 4.43 12.50 -5.84
CA ALA A 29 4.98 11.58 -6.83
C ALA A 29 6.50 11.76 -7.04
N TYR A 30 7.08 12.89 -6.63
CA TYR A 30 8.53 13.09 -6.69
C TYR A 30 9.32 12.22 -5.69
N PHE A 31 8.64 11.50 -4.78
CA PHE A 31 9.30 10.54 -3.90
C PHE A 31 9.48 9.14 -4.55
N ILE A 32 8.83 8.88 -5.68
CA ILE A 32 8.89 7.61 -6.42
C ILE A 32 10.34 7.22 -6.70
N THR A 33 10.68 5.98 -6.36
CA THR A 33 12.01 5.39 -6.65
C THR A 33 11.94 4.40 -7.80
N ASN A 34 10.76 3.86 -8.09
CA ASN A 34 10.51 2.97 -9.22
C ASN A 34 9.41 3.58 -10.09
N ALA A 35 9.84 4.24 -11.18
CA ALA A 35 8.96 4.95 -12.09
C ALA A 35 8.07 4.01 -12.94
N GLU A 36 8.48 2.76 -13.17
CA GLU A 36 7.70 1.79 -13.93
C GLU A 36 6.43 1.38 -13.17
N LYS A 37 6.58 1.18 -11.86
CA LYS A 37 5.47 0.77 -10.97
C LYS A 37 4.79 1.94 -10.26
N MET A 38 5.29 3.16 -10.45
CA MET A 38 4.83 4.34 -9.73
C MET A 38 4.85 4.14 -8.20
N GLU A 39 5.91 3.50 -7.69
CA GLU A 39 6.06 3.17 -6.27
C GLU A 39 7.33 3.78 -5.67
N THR A 40 7.26 4.06 -4.38
CA THR A 40 8.41 4.41 -3.54
C THR A 40 8.81 3.19 -2.73
N VAL A 41 10.07 2.78 -2.83
CA VAL A 41 10.66 1.68 -2.06
C VAL A 41 11.85 2.23 -1.28
N ILE A 42 11.82 2.09 0.04
CA ILE A 42 12.91 2.48 0.93
C ILE A 42 13.32 1.29 1.78
N GLU A 43 14.58 0.87 1.63
CA GLU A 43 15.22 -0.16 2.44
C GLU A 43 15.84 0.46 3.70
N ASP A 44 15.78 -0.28 4.80
CA ASP A 44 16.27 0.08 6.13
C ASP A 44 15.92 1.52 6.59
N PRO A 45 14.68 2.01 6.43
CA PRO A 45 14.34 3.37 6.80
C PRO A 45 14.40 3.59 8.31
N TYR A 46 14.79 4.81 8.69
CA TYR A 46 14.35 5.42 9.93
C TYR A 46 12.95 6.00 9.75
N ILE A 47 12.11 5.92 10.78
CA ILE A 47 10.70 6.29 10.71
C ILE A 47 10.42 7.36 11.78
N LEU A 48 10.18 8.59 11.34
CA LEU A 48 9.72 9.67 12.19
C LEU A 48 8.19 9.65 12.22
N ILE A 49 7.61 9.54 13.42
CA ILE A 49 6.17 9.45 13.62
C ILE A 49 5.74 10.64 14.48
N THR A 50 4.86 11.49 13.96
CA THR A 50 4.36 12.67 14.66
C THR A 50 2.89 12.93 14.33
N ASP A 51 2.16 13.50 15.27
CA ASP A 51 0.80 14.01 15.04
C ASP A 51 0.80 15.48 14.58
N LYS A 52 1.97 16.10 14.47
CA LYS A 52 2.14 17.49 14.04
C LYS A 52 2.04 17.63 12.52
N LYS A 53 1.40 18.72 12.07
CA LYS A 53 1.47 19.20 10.69
C LYS A 53 2.81 19.92 10.44
N ILE A 54 3.52 19.54 9.38
CA ILE A 54 4.83 20.10 9.02
C ILE A 54 4.70 20.97 7.76
N SER A 55 4.62 22.28 7.95
CA SER A 55 4.52 23.26 6.83
C SER A 55 5.82 24.03 6.58
N ALA A 56 6.64 24.21 7.61
CA ALA A 56 7.89 24.97 7.56
C ALA A 56 9.10 24.05 7.77
N MET A 57 10.15 24.25 6.98
CA MET A 57 11.37 23.43 7.10
C MET A 57 12.06 23.65 8.46
N ALA A 58 11.98 24.86 9.02
CA ALA A 58 12.57 25.19 10.32
C ALA A 58 12.10 24.28 11.46
N ASP A 59 10.86 23.79 11.42
CA ASP A 59 10.31 22.88 12.43
C ASP A 59 10.91 21.48 12.34
N LEU A 60 11.25 21.03 11.13
CA LEU A 60 11.76 19.69 10.86
C LEU A 60 13.30 19.63 10.89
N LEU A 61 13.97 20.76 10.59
CA LEU A 61 15.41 20.83 10.42
C LEU A 61 16.21 20.26 11.61
N PRO A 62 15.87 20.55 12.88
CA PRO A 62 16.58 19.96 14.02
C PRO A 62 16.49 18.43 14.11
N ALA A 63 15.34 17.84 13.76
CA ALA A 63 15.17 16.39 13.71
C ALA A 63 15.91 15.82 12.49
N LEU A 64 15.79 16.48 11.34
CA LEU A 64 16.37 16.05 10.08
C LEU A 64 17.90 15.98 10.15
N GLU A 65 18.56 16.99 10.75
CA GLU A 65 20.01 16.99 10.93
C GLU A 65 20.50 15.78 11.72
N LYS A 66 19.80 15.42 12.81
CA LYS A 66 20.15 14.24 13.63
C LYS A 66 19.93 12.94 12.87
N ILE A 67 18.85 12.84 12.11
CA ILE A 67 18.56 11.65 11.29
C ILE A 67 19.64 11.47 10.23
N LEU A 68 20.00 12.54 9.52
CA LEU A 68 20.96 12.50 8.41
C LEU A 68 22.38 12.16 8.83
N GLN A 69 22.72 12.34 10.11
CA GLN A 69 24.00 11.86 10.66
C GLN A 69 24.10 10.32 10.68
N VAL A 70 22.96 9.62 10.72
CA VAL A 70 22.92 8.15 10.86
C VAL A 70 22.40 7.46 9.60
N SER A 71 21.47 8.06 8.88
CA SER A 71 20.91 7.49 7.66
C SER A 71 20.37 8.54 6.71
N LYS A 72 20.46 8.25 5.41
CA LYS A 72 19.80 9.02 4.36
C LYS A 72 18.41 8.47 4.02
N ASN A 73 18.05 7.28 4.52
CA ASN A 73 16.77 6.62 4.26
C ASN A 73 15.78 6.96 5.37
N LEU A 74 14.73 7.72 5.02
CA LEU A 74 13.78 8.28 5.98
C LEU A 74 12.33 8.12 5.51
N LEU A 75 11.47 7.64 6.39
CA LEU A 75 10.01 7.75 6.30
C LEU A 75 9.53 8.80 7.31
N ILE A 76 8.74 9.77 6.85
CA ILE A 76 8.02 10.71 7.72
C ILE A 76 6.53 10.37 7.68
N VAL A 77 5.97 10.07 8.84
CA VAL A 77 4.53 9.93 9.07
C VAL A 77 4.07 11.09 9.95
N ALA A 78 3.32 12.02 9.37
CA ALA A 78 2.88 13.25 10.03
C ALA A 78 1.38 13.46 9.83
N GLU A 79 0.74 14.37 10.59
CA GLU A 79 -0.64 14.79 10.26
C GLU A 79 -0.74 15.28 8.81
N ASP A 80 0.25 16.07 8.37
CA ASP A 80 0.43 16.47 6.99
C ASP A 80 1.86 16.98 6.78
N VAL A 81 2.34 16.96 5.54
CA VAL A 81 3.59 17.61 5.13
C VAL A 81 3.31 18.44 3.89
N ASP A 82 3.33 19.77 4.03
CA ASP A 82 2.95 20.69 2.96
C ASP A 82 3.87 21.92 2.90
N GLY A 83 3.49 22.89 2.06
CA GLY A 83 4.16 24.18 1.96
C GLY A 83 5.64 24.11 1.62
N GLU A 84 6.42 24.94 2.30
CA GLU A 84 7.87 25.06 2.12
C GLU A 84 8.60 23.77 2.50
N ALA A 85 8.14 23.09 3.55
CA ALA A 85 8.74 21.85 4.01
C ALA A 85 8.69 20.78 2.90
N LEU A 86 7.51 20.54 2.32
CA LEU A 86 7.35 19.56 1.24
C LEU A 86 8.23 19.89 0.03
N ALA A 87 8.20 21.15 -0.42
CA ALA A 87 8.99 21.58 -1.57
C ALA A 87 10.49 21.33 -1.35
N THR A 88 10.99 21.63 -0.15
CA THR A 88 12.39 21.44 0.19
C THR A 88 12.77 19.97 0.30
N LEU A 89 11.90 19.11 0.86
CA LEU A 89 12.12 17.66 0.89
C LEU A 89 12.18 17.06 -0.52
N VAL A 90 11.28 17.49 -1.41
CA VAL A 90 11.26 17.07 -2.82
C VAL A 90 12.56 17.48 -3.52
N VAL A 91 13.02 18.72 -3.36
CA VAL A 91 14.28 19.17 -3.96
C VAL A 91 15.48 18.37 -3.44
N ASN A 92 15.51 18.06 -2.14
CA ASN A 92 16.59 17.26 -1.55
C ASN A 92 16.57 15.80 -2.01
N LYS A 93 15.37 15.23 -2.23
CA LYS A 93 15.20 13.91 -2.85
C LYS A 93 15.73 13.89 -4.28
N LEU A 94 15.32 14.86 -5.10
CA LEU A 94 15.75 14.95 -6.51
C LEU A 94 17.26 15.18 -6.65
N ARG A 95 17.89 15.86 -5.67
CA ARG A 95 19.35 16.03 -5.60
C ARG A 95 20.09 14.80 -5.07
N GLY A 96 19.38 13.77 -4.60
CA GLY A 96 19.97 12.57 -4.00
C GLY A 96 20.60 12.81 -2.61
N THR A 97 20.33 13.96 -1.98
CA THR A 97 20.83 14.26 -0.63
C THR A 97 20.18 13.33 0.41
N ILE A 98 18.88 13.08 0.25
CA ILE A 98 18.06 12.30 1.18
C ILE A 98 17.15 11.37 0.37
N ASN A 99 17.12 10.09 0.75
CA ASN A 99 16.15 9.13 0.24
C ASN A 99 14.92 9.13 1.18
N ILE A 100 13.97 10.02 0.90
CA ILE A 100 12.82 10.26 1.78
C ILE A 100 11.48 9.87 1.15
N LEU A 101 10.56 9.40 1.99
CA LEU A 101 9.14 9.26 1.74
C LEU A 101 8.38 10.02 2.83
N ALA A 102 7.50 10.95 2.44
CA ALA A 102 6.56 11.60 3.36
C ALA A 102 5.13 11.13 3.06
N ILE A 103 4.43 10.71 4.12
CA ILE A 103 3.06 10.21 4.05
C ILE A 103 2.18 10.89 5.08
N LYS A 104 0.91 11.03 4.73
CA LYS A 104 -0.11 11.55 5.63
C LYS A 104 -0.55 10.46 6.59
N ALA A 105 -0.70 10.77 7.87
CA ALA A 105 -1.18 9.83 8.86
C ALA A 105 -2.63 9.39 8.56
N PRO A 106 -2.96 8.09 8.70
CA PRO A 106 -4.33 7.61 8.51
C PRO A 106 -5.23 8.05 9.67
N GLY A 107 -6.53 8.20 9.38
CA GLY A 107 -7.53 8.60 10.38
C GLY A 107 -7.50 10.09 10.77
N PHE A 108 -8.35 10.43 11.74
CA PHE A 108 -8.53 11.78 12.27
C PHE A 108 -8.73 11.74 13.79
N GLY A 109 -8.44 12.86 14.47
CA GLY A 109 -8.59 12.99 15.93
C GLY A 109 -7.89 11.87 16.70
N ASP A 110 -8.55 11.33 17.73
CA ASP A 110 -7.99 10.29 18.59
C ASP A 110 -7.70 8.98 17.86
N ARG A 111 -8.42 8.70 16.77
CA ARG A 111 -8.13 7.53 15.93
C ARG A 111 -6.77 7.66 15.26
N ARG A 112 -6.40 8.86 14.79
CA ARG A 112 -5.08 9.10 14.21
C ARG A 112 -3.99 8.86 15.25
N LYS A 113 -4.14 9.41 16.45
CA LYS A 113 -3.18 9.20 17.56
C LYS A 113 -3.01 7.73 17.87
N ALA A 114 -4.12 6.99 17.97
CA ALA A 114 -4.08 5.55 18.22
C ALA A 114 -3.39 4.76 17.10
N MET A 115 -3.58 5.14 15.83
CA MET A 115 -2.91 4.50 14.68
C MET A 115 -1.42 4.89 14.58
N LEU A 116 -1.05 6.14 14.92
CA LEU A 116 0.35 6.56 15.04
C LEU A 116 1.07 5.75 16.12
N GLU A 117 0.42 5.53 17.26
CA GLU A 117 0.96 4.70 18.33
C GLU A 117 1.11 3.23 17.89
N ASP A 118 0.16 2.69 17.13
CA ASP A 118 0.27 1.34 16.57
C ASP A 118 1.50 1.20 15.66
N MET A 119 1.75 2.20 14.81
CA MET A 119 2.95 2.26 13.95
C MET A 119 4.23 2.41 14.78
N ALA A 120 4.22 3.23 15.82
CA ALA A 120 5.36 3.41 16.72
C ALA A 120 5.72 2.09 17.42
N ILE A 121 4.74 1.39 17.97
CA ILE A 121 4.93 0.08 18.61
C ILE A 121 5.46 -0.95 17.61
N LEU A 122 4.87 -1.05 16.41
CA LEU A 122 5.32 -1.97 15.37
C LEU A 122 6.77 -1.73 14.95
N THR A 123 7.18 -0.47 14.89
CA THR A 123 8.50 -0.08 14.37
C THR A 123 9.54 0.12 15.48
N GLY A 124 9.15 0.01 16.75
CA GLY A 124 10.02 0.27 17.90
C GLY A 124 10.33 1.75 18.13
N GLY A 125 9.57 2.66 17.53
CA GLY A 125 9.72 4.11 17.68
C GLY A 125 8.80 4.70 18.75
N LYS A 126 8.77 6.03 18.83
CA LYS A 126 7.85 6.80 19.67
C LYS A 126 7.14 7.86 18.85
N VAL A 127 5.88 8.13 19.18
CA VAL A 127 5.14 9.26 18.59
C VAL A 127 5.64 10.56 19.21
N ILE A 128 6.08 11.49 18.37
CA ILE A 128 6.45 12.85 18.78
C ILE A 128 5.19 13.71 18.74
N SER A 129 4.66 14.03 19.91
CA SER A 129 3.43 14.81 20.07
C SER A 129 3.61 16.00 21.01
N GLU A 130 3.12 17.16 20.56
CA GLU A 130 3.14 18.40 21.35
C GLU A 130 2.19 18.30 22.56
N GLU A 131 1.14 17.46 22.50
CA GLU A 131 0.21 17.26 23.62
C GLU A 131 0.88 16.59 24.83
N VAL A 132 1.89 15.74 24.57
CA VAL A 132 2.69 15.07 25.61
C VAL A 132 3.95 15.90 25.95
N GLY A 133 4.02 17.14 25.46
CA GLY A 133 5.12 18.07 25.72
C GLY A 133 6.41 17.77 24.95
N ARG A 134 6.37 16.88 23.94
CA ARG A 134 7.53 16.59 23.10
C ARG A 134 7.50 17.42 21.82
N LYS A 135 8.69 17.86 21.40
CA LYS A 135 8.89 18.69 20.20
C LYS A 135 9.88 18.03 19.25
N LEU A 136 9.83 18.41 17.97
CA LEU A 136 10.72 17.89 16.92
C LEU A 136 12.21 18.21 17.20
N ASP A 137 12.51 19.31 17.89
CA ASP A 137 13.87 19.65 18.32
C ASP A 137 14.47 18.68 19.35
N SER A 138 13.61 18.06 20.15
CA SER A 138 13.97 17.10 21.20
C SER A 138 14.12 15.66 20.71
N VAL A 139 13.90 15.39 19.41
CA VAL A 139 13.99 14.05 18.83
C VAL A 139 15.40 13.51 18.95
N THR A 140 15.53 12.25 19.37
CA THR A 140 16.77 11.48 19.32
C THR A 140 16.64 10.28 18.39
N VAL A 141 17.74 9.61 18.08
CA VAL A 141 17.75 8.46 17.17
C VAL A 141 16.92 7.30 17.75
N GLU A 142 16.87 7.18 19.06
CA GLU A 142 16.11 6.17 19.81
C GLU A 142 14.59 6.42 19.79
N ASP A 143 14.15 7.61 19.41
CA ASP A 143 12.73 7.90 19.23
C ASP A 143 12.20 7.44 17.87
N LEU A 144 13.10 7.19 16.92
CA LEU A 144 12.74 6.84 15.55
C LEU A 144 12.46 5.35 15.44
N GLY A 145 11.37 5.02 14.75
CA GLY A 145 11.09 3.65 14.37
C GLY A 145 12.07 3.14 13.32
N ARG A 146 12.14 1.82 13.17
CA ARG A 146 12.91 1.14 12.13
C ARG A 146 12.05 0.07 11.47
N ALA A 147 12.32 -0.17 10.19
CA ALA A 147 11.80 -1.33 9.46
C ALA A 147 12.87 -1.89 8.53
N ARG A 148 12.70 -3.10 8.01
CA ARG A 148 13.53 -3.62 6.91
C ARG A 148 13.20 -2.88 5.62
N ARG A 149 11.92 -2.75 5.29
CA ARG A 149 11.48 -2.16 4.03
C ARG A 149 10.15 -1.42 4.19
N VAL A 150 10.03 -0.29 3.50
CA VAL A 150 8.76 0.41 3.32
C VAL A 150 8.51 0.54 1.82
N THR A 151 7.28 0.21 1.41
CA THR A 151 6.81 0.41 0.03
C THR A 151 5.54 1.25 0.05
N ALA A 152 5.45 2.28 -0.79
CA ALA A 152 4.27 3.12 -0.91
C ALA A 152 3.92 3.39 -2.37
N ASP A 153 2.65 3.22 -2.70
CA ASP A 153 2.05 3.68 -3.96
C ASP A 153 1.28 4.98 -3.72
N LYS A 154 0.38 5.34 -4.64
CA LYS A 154 -0.44 6.56 -4.55
C LYS A 154 -1.44 6.52 -3.38
N ASP A 155 -1.94 5.34 -3.05
CA ASP A 155 -3.08 5.14 -2.17
C ASP A 155 -2.71 4.40 -0.88
N ASN A 156 -1.64 3.59 -0.88
CA ASN A 156 -1.25 2.69 0.19
C ASN A 156 0.22 2.83 0.59
N THR A 157 0.51 2.54 1.86
CA THR A 157 1.87 2.31 2.37
C THR A 157 1.91 1.00 3.14
N THR A 158 2.95 0.21 2.89
CA THR A 158 3.23 -1.05 3.57
C THR A 158 4.58 -0.98 4.27
N ILE A 159 4.60 -1.28 5.55
CA ILE A 159 5.80 -1.44 6.38
C ILE A 159 6.05 -2.93 6.58
N VAL A 160 7.24 -3.40 6.22
CA VAL A 160 7.66 -4.80 6.30
C VAL A 160 8.81 -4.94 7.28
N GLU A 161 8.68 -5.87 8.24
CA GLU A 161 9.61 -6.13 9.34
C GLU A 161 9.94 -4.87 10.13
N GLY A 162 8.92 -4.34 10.82
CA GLY A 162 9.13 -3.33 11.87
C GLY A 162 10.01 -3.90 12.97
N LYS A 163 10.90 -3.08 13.55
CA LYS A 163 11.82 -3.51 14.62
C LYS A 163 11.27 -3.27 16.03
N GLY A 164 9.95 -3.31 16.18
CA GLY A 164 9.28 -3.34 17.48
C GLY A 164 9.56 -4.65 18.21
N SER A 165 9.36 -4.68 19.53
CA SER A 165 9.44 -5.93 20.28
C SER A 165 8.14 -6.72 20.19
N ASP A 166 8.26 -8.03 20.01
CA ASP A 166 7.14 -8.99 20.07
C ASP A 166 6.23 -8.75 21.28
N GLU A 167 6.82 -8.49 22.46
CA GLU A 167 6.05 -8.26 23.69
C GLU A 167 5.20 -6.99 23.61
N ALA A 168 5.75 -5.91 23.03
CA ALA A 168 5.03 -4.65 22.89
C ALA A 168 3.89 -4.80 21.87
N ILE A 169 4.14 -5.47 20.75
CA ILE A 169 3.14 -5.72 19.71
C ILE A 169 2.01 -6.61 20.24
N LYS A 170 2.34 -7.75 20.90
CA LYS A 170 1.36 -8.64 21.53
C LYS A 170 0.58 -7.91 22.63
N GLY A 171 1.25 -7.08 23.42
CA GLY A 171 0.64 -6.22 24.43
C GLY A 171 -0.38 -5.27 23.81
N ARG A 172 -0.03 -4.62 22.69
CA ARG A 172 -0.91 -3.72 21.97
C ARG A 172 -2.13 -4.41 21.37
N ILE A 173 -1.93 -5.58 20.75
CA ILE A 173 -3.03 -6.41 20.22
C ILE A 173 -4.00 -6.79 21.34
N LYS A 174 -3.49 -7.14 22.53
CA LYS A 174 -4.31 -7.47 23.69
C LYS A 174 -5.11 -6.26 24.19
N GLN A 175 -4.50 -5.08 24.25
CA GLN A 175 -5.20 -3.84 24.61
C GLN A 175 -6.37 -3.56 23.66
N ILE A 176 -6.13 -3.64 22.34
CA ILE A 176 -7.18 -3.41 21.33
C ILE A 176 -8.28 -4.47 21.46
N LYS A 177 -7.92 -5.73 21.74
CA LYS A 177 -8.90 -6.80 21.96
C LYS A 177 -9.83 -6.51 23.14
N ALA A 178 -9.29 -6.02 24.26
CA ALA A 178 -10.12 -5.61 25.40
C ALA A 178 -11.07 -4.46 25.04
N GLN A 179 -10.58 -3.46 24.28
CA GLN A 179 -11.41 -2.35 23.79
C GLN A 179 -12.57 -2.82 22.88
N ILE A 180 -12.34 -3.86 22.06
CA ILE A 180 -13.37 -4.47 21.20
C ILE A 180 -14.49 -5.11 22.04
N GLU A 181 -14.14 -5.74 23.16
CA GLU A 181 -15.08 -6.41 24.05
C GLU A 181 -15.88 -5.42 24.91
N GLU A 182 -15.29 -4.28 25.27
CA GLU A 182 -15.92 -3.24 26.07
C GLU A 182 -16.83 -2.29 25.26
N THR A 183 -16.57 -2.11 23.96
CA THR A 183 -17.34 -1.16 23.15
C THR A 183 -18.74 -1.67 22.80
N THR A 184 -19.72 -0.79 23.00
CA THR A 184 -21.13 -1.02 22.62
C THR A 184 -21.46 -0.49 21.23
N SER A 185 -20.55 0.27 20.61
CA SER A 185 -20.70 0.86 19.28
C SER A 185 -20.17 -0.11 18.21
N ASP A 186 -21.05 -0.53 17.30
CA ASP A 186 -20.66 -1.43 16.19
C ASP A 186 -19.62 -0.78 15.27
N PHE A 187 -19.74 0.54 15.07
CA PHE A 187 -18.76 1.31 14.29
C PHE A 187 -17.37 1.27 14.94
N ASP A 188 -17.27 1.51 16.25
CA ASP A 188 -15.97 1.49 16.93
C ASP A 188 -15.40 0.07 16.98
N ARG A 189 -16.27 -0.95 17.12
CA ARG A 189 -15.88 -2.35 17.07
C ARG A 189 -15.22 -2.69 15.73
N GLU A 190 -15.86 -2.32 14.62
CA GLU A 190 -15.32 -2.52 13.27
C GLU A 190 -13.94 -1.85 13.13
N LYS A 191 -13.79 -0.61 13.58
CA LYS A 191 -12.53 0.14 13.45
C LYS A 191 -11.42 -0.37 14.36
N LEU A 192 -11.75 -0.91 15.52
CA LEU A 192 -10.78 -1.59 16.39
C LEU A 192 -10.37 -2.94 15.80
N GLN A 193 -11.30 -3.69 15.19
CA GLN A 193 -11.00 -4.94 14.48
C GLN A 193 -10.08 -4.70 13.28
N GLU A 194 -10.30 -3.64 12.49
CA GLU A 194 -9.39 -3.24 11.40
C GLU A 194 -7.97 -3.00 11.92
N ARG A 195 -7.82 -2.25 13.01
CA ARG A 195 -6.51 -1.96 13.63
C ARG A 195 -5.85 -3.22 14.17
N GLN A 196 -6.61 -4.06 14.87
CA GLN A 196 -6.13 -5.34 15.37
C GLN A 196 -5.64 -6.24 14.23
N ALA A 197 -6.41 -6.34 13.15
CA ALA A 197 -6.06 -7.15 11.99
C ALA A 197 -4.78 -6.63 11.30
N LYS A 198 -4.59 -5.31 11.23
CA LYS A 198 -3.37 -4.70 10.67
C LYS A 198 -2.12 -5.01 11.51
N LEU A 199 -2.25 -5.14 12.84
CA LEU A 199 -1.13 -5.51 13.72
C LEU A 199 -0.91 -7.03 13.80
N ALA A 200 -1.98 -7.83 13.84
CA ALA A 200 -1.91 -9.28 14.02
C ALA A 200 -1.67 -10.04 12.71
N GLY A 201 -2.17 -9.53 11.58
CA GLY A 201 -2.16 -10.22 10.29
C GLY A 201 -0.80 -10.23 9.60
N GLY A 202 0.13 -9.37 10.03
CA GLY A 202 1.47 -9.26 9.48
C GLY A 202 1.51 -9.08 7.95
N VAL A 203 2.70 -9.32 7.41
CA VAL A 203 2.96 -9.31 5.98
C VAL A 203 3.53 -10.67 5.58
N ALA A 204 2.87 -11.33 4.64
CA ALA A 204 3.44 -12.50 3.97
C ALA A 204 4.28 -12.02 2.80
N VAL A 205 5.55 -12.37 2.77
CA VAL A 205 6.51 -11.99 1.73
C VAL A 205 6.79 -13.22 0.87
N ILE A 206 6.51 -13.11 -0.43
CA ILE A 206 6.89 -14.12 -1.43
C ILE A 206 8.18 -13.65 -2.09
N LYS A 207 9.29 -14.31 -1.78
CA LYS A 207 10.59 -14.04 -2.41
C LYS A 207 10.73 -14.90 -3.66
N VAL A 208 10.81 -14.26 -4.82
CA VAL A 208 10.93 -14.92 -6.12
C VAL A 208 12.41 -15.09 -6.47
N GLY A 209 12.83 -16.32 -6.76
CA GLY A 209 14.19 -16.63 -7.17
C GLY A 209 14.31 -17.03 -8.64
N ALA A 210 15.44 -16.72 -9.26
CA ALA A 210 15.74 -17.08 -10.65
C ALA A 210 17.24 -17.11 -10.92
N ALA A 211 17.64 -17.72 -12.04
CA ALA A 211 19.05 -17.88 -12.40
C ALA A 211 19.64 -16.64 -13.09
N THR A 212 18.80 -15.82 -13.72
CA THR A 212 19.20 -14.60 -14.42
C THR A 212 18.32 -13.42 -14.00
N GLU A 213 18.83 -12.19 -14.12
CA GLU A 213 18.09 -10.98 -13.77
C GLU A 213 16.81 -10.81 -14.61
N VAL A 214 16.87 -11.16 -15.90
CA VAL A 214 15.73 -11.08 -16.81
C VAL A 214 14.61 -12.04 -16.38
N GLU A 215 14.99 -13.28 -16.06
CA GLU A 215 14.06 -14.29 -15.56
C GLU A 215 13.49 -13.92 -14.19
N LEU A 216 14.31 -13.32 -13.31
CA LEU A 216 13.89 -12.85 -11.99
C LEU A 216 12.76 -11.82 -12.10
N LYS A 217 12.95 -10.80 -12.96
CA LYS A 217 11.96 -9.75 -13.19
C LYS A 217 10.68 -10.30 -13.81
N GLU A 218 10.80 -11.16 -14.82
CA GLU A 218 9.64 -11.80 -15.47
C GLU A 218 8.83 -12.65 -14.47
N ARG A 219 9.50 -13.52 -13.71
CA ARG A 219 8.85 -14.36 -12.71
C ARG A 219 8.20 -13.55 -11.60
N LYS A 220 8.86 -12.47 -11.16
CA LYS A 220 8.31 -11.55 -10.16
C LYS A 220 7.03 -10.91 -10.67
N HIS A 221 7.03 -10.37 -11.88
CA HIS A 221 5.84 -9.77 -12.50
C HIS A 221 4.71 -10.80 -12.61
N ARG A 222 5.01 -12.03 -13.02
CA ARG A 222 4.03 -13.11 -13.10
C ARG A 222 3.38 -13.43 -11.74
N VAL A 223 4.15 -13.40 -10.65
CA VAL A 223 3.63 -13.61 -9.29
C VAL A 223 2.81 -12.41 -8.82
N GLU A 224 3.24 -11.19 -9.13
CA GLU A 224 2.49 -9.96 -8.81
C GLU A 224 1.14 -9.91 -9.54
N ASP A 225 1.12 -10.28 -10.81
CA ASP A 225 -0.10 -10.40 -11.62
C ASP A 225 -1.02 -11.49 -11.06
N ALA A 226 -0.47 -12.67 -10.75
CA ALA A 226 -1.24 -13.75 -10.15
C ALA A 226 -1.84 -13.34 -8.80
N LEU A 227 -1.08 -12.64 -7.96
CA LEU A 227 -1.55 -12.14 -6.67
C LEU A 227 -2.72 -11.15 -6.86
N SER A 228 -2.59 -10.21 -7.80
CA SER A 228 -3.62 -9.22 -8.10
C SER A 228 -4.89 -9.87 -8.66
N ALA A 229 -4.74 -10.79 -9.61
CA ALA A 229 -5.87 -11.53 -10.18
C ALA A 229 -6.60 -12.39 -9.13
N THR A 230 -5.85 -13.02 -8.22
CA THR A 230 -6.45 -13.85 -7.17
C THR A 230 -7.16 -12.99 -6.12
N ARG A 231 -6.66 -11.79 -5.81
CA ARG A 231 -7.37 -10.83 -4.93
C ARG A 231 -8.69 -10.39 -5.54
N ALA A 232 -8.67 -9.94 -6.80
CA ALA A 232 -9.89 -9.56 -7.51
C ALA A 232 -10.92 -10.70 -7.56
N ALA A 233 -10.45 -11.93 -7.81
CA ALA A 233 -11.28 -13.14 -7.80
C ALA A 233 -11.93 -13.45 -6.44
N VAL A 234 -11.26 -13.11 -5.33
CA VAL A 234 -11.81 -13.29 -3.97
C VAL A 234 -12.81 -12.18 -3.64
N GLU A 235 -12.57 -10.96 -4.12
CA GLU A 235 -13.43 -9.79 -3.84
C GLU A 235 -14.74 -9.82 -4.64
N GLU A 236 -14.69 -10.07 -5.94
CA GLU A 236 -15.85 -9.99 -6.84
C GLU A 236 -16.32 -11.34 -7.38
N GLY A 237 -15.60 -12.43 -7.07
CA GLY A 237 -15.87 -13.76 -7.58
C GLY A 237 -15.19 -14.04 -8.92
N ILE A 238 -15.55 -15.17 -9.54
CA ILE A 238 -14.94 -15.64 -10.80
C ILE A 238 -16.02 -15.92 -11.84
N LEU A 239 -15.66 -15.71 -13.11
CA LEU A 239 -16.48 -16.03 -14.27
C LEU A 239 -15.68 -16.86 -15.29
N PRO A 240 -16.35 -17.57 -16.22
CA PRO A 240 -15.67 -18.25 -17.32
C PRO A 240 -14.84 -17.27 -18.17
N GLY A 241 -13.54 -17.54 -18.31
CA GLY A 241 -12.61 -16.70 -19.07
C GLY A 241 -12.76 -16.82 -20.60
N GLY A 242 -11.74 -16.35 -21.33
CA GLY A 242 -11.69 -16.46 -22.79
C GLY A 242 -12.76 -15.65 -23.53
N GLY A 243 -13.29 -14.60 -22.91
CA GLY A 243 -14.39 -13.80 -23.45
C GLY A 243 -15.77 -14.43 -23.33
N VAL A 244 -15.89 -15.66 -22.82
CA VAL A 244 -17.16 -16.41 -22.73
C VAL A 244 -18.15 -15.75 -21.78
N ALA A 245 -17.67 -15.17 -20.67
CA ALA A 245 -18.53 -14.44 -19.72
C ALA A 245 -19.30 -13.29 -20.39
N LEU A 246 -18.65 -12.57 -21.32
CA LEU A 246 -19.28 -11.47 -22.05
C LEU A 246 -20.38 -11.98 -22.98
N LEU A 247 -20.12 -13.06 -23.72
CA LEU A 247 -21.14 -13.70 -24.57
C LEU A 247 -22.36 -14.17 -23.77
N ASN A 248 -22.12 -14.82 -22.63
CA ASN A 248 -23.20 -15.32 -21.78
C ASN A 248 -24.05 -14.19 -21.17
N ALA A 249 -23.51 -12.97 -21.07
CA ALA A 249 -24.22 -11.81 -20.56
C ALA A 249 -25.12 -11.14 -21.63
N LEU A 250 -24.86 -11.32 -22.92
CA LEU A 250 -25.59 -10.68 -24.02
C LEU A 250 -27.12 -10.79 -23.96
N PRO A 251 -27.73 -11.94 -23.57
CA PRO A 251 -29.19 -12.06 -23.51
C PRO A 251 -29.87 -11.08 -22.54
N VAL A 252 -29.11 -10.42 -21.65
CA VAL A 252 -29.66 -9.38 -20.79
C VAL A 252 -30.03 -8.11 -21.56
N LEU A 253 -29.33 -7.81 -22.65
CA LEU A 253 -29.55 -6.61 -23.46
C LEU A 253 -30.90 -6.64 -24.17
N ASP A 254 -31.40 -7.83 -24.51
CA ASP A 254 -32.70 -8.01 -25.17
C ASP A 254 -33.90 -7.65 -24.30
N LYS A 255 -33.68 -7.56 -22.98
CA LYS A 255 -34.71 -7.23 -21.99
C LYS A 255 -34.85 -5.71 -21.81
N LEU A 256 -33.99 -4.92 -22.43
CA LEU A 256 -34.01 -3.47 -22.34
C LEU A 256 -35.04 -2.91 -23.32
N GLU A 257 -36.02 -2.17 -22.81
CA GLU A 257 -36.98 -1.43 -23.62
C GLU A 257 -36.41 -0.05 -23.95
N VAL A 258 -35.69 0.05 -25.07
CA VAL A 258 -34.99 1.27 -25.51
C VAL A 258 -35.40 1.66 -26.94
N SER A 259 -35.28 2.94 -27.28
CA SER A 259 -35.58 3.44 -28.63
C SER A 259 -34.66 4.58 -29.05
N GLY A 260 -34.63 4.91 -30.35
CA GLY A 260 -33.80 5.99 -30.88
C GLY A 260 -32.31 5.79 -30.61
N ASP A 261 -31.67 6.80 -30.02
CA ASP A 261 -30.24 6.80 -29.73
C ASP A 261 -29.84 5.74 -28.70
N GLU A 262 -30.71 5.44 -27.74
CA GLU A 262 -30.46 4.41 -26.71
C GLU A 262 -30.39 3.01 -27.33
N ALA A 263 -31.26 2.71 -28.30
CA ALA A 263 -31.21 1.44 -29.04
C ALA A 263 -29.91 1.32 -29.85
N THR A 264 -29.45 2.41 -30.44
CA THR A 264 -28.15 2.46 -31.13
C THR A 264 -27.00 2.18 -30.15
N GLY A 265 -27.08 2.72 -28.93
CA GLY A 265 -26.11 2.45 -27.86
C GLY A 265 -26.07 0.97 -27.45
N VAL A 266 -27.23 0.33 -27.30
CA VAL A 266 -27.32 -1.12 -27.00
C VAL A 266 -26.69 -1.95 -28.11
N ASP A 267 -26.92 -1.61 -29.38
CA ASP A 267 -26.30 -2.30 -30.51
C ASP A 267 -24.77 -2.14 -30.55
N ILE A 268 -24.25 -0.99 -30.13
CA ILE A 268 -22.80 -0.76 -30.01
C ILE A 268 -22.21 -1.66 -28.93
N VAL A 269 -22.85 -1.73 -27.74
CA VAL A 269 -22.39 -2.59 -26.65
C VAL A 269 -22.45 -4.06 -27.06
N ASN A 270 -23.54 -4.50 -27.69
CA ASN A 270 -23.71 -5.87 -28.18
C ASN A 270 -22.55 -6.27 -29.11
N LYS A 271 -22.23 -5.43 -30.11
CA LYS A 271 -21.08 -5.66 -31.00
C LYS A 271 -19.75 -5.67 -30.26
N ALA A 272 -19.54 -4.76 -29.31
CA ALA A 272 -18.28 -4.64 -28.58
C ALA A 272 -18.01 -5.85 -27.67
N MET A 273 -19.06 -6.51 -27.15
CA MET A 273 -18.92 -7.66 -26.24
C MET A 273 -18.44 -8.95 -26.93
N ASP A 274 -18.64 -9.09 -28.24
CA ASP A 274 -18.14 -10.22 -29.05
C ASP A 274 -16.65 -10.06 -29.44
N GLU A 275 -16.13 -8.82 -29.45
CA GLU A 275 -14.78 -8.53 -29.95
C GLU A 275 -13.65 -9.26 -29.17
N PRO A 276 -13.67 -9.36 -27.82
CA PRO A 276 -12.60 -10.03 -27.10
C PRO A 276 -12.39 -11.49 -27.51
N ILE A 277 -13.47 -12.27 -27.64
CA ILE A 277 -13.37 -13.69 -28.04
C ILE A 277 -13.00 -13.82 -29.53
N ARG A 278 -13.49 -12.91 -30.37
CA ARG A 278 -13.10 -12.82 -31.77
C ARG A 278 -11.59 -12.64 -31.93
N TRP A 279 -11.00 -11.67 -31.23
CA TRP A 279 -9.56 -11.44 -31.30
C TRP A 279 -8.75 -12.61 -30.74
N ILE A 280 -9.24 -13.28 -29.70
CA ILE A 280 -8.61 -14.51 -29.20
C ILE A 280 -8.58 -15.59 -30.30
N ALA A 281 -9.70 -15.78 -31.02
CA ALA A 281 -9.79 -16.77 -32.10
C ALA A 281 -8.95 -16.40 -33.32
N GLU A 282 -8.99 -15.14 -33.77
CA GLU A 282 -8.19 -14.65 -34.90
C GLU A 282 -6.68 -14.75 -34.62
N ASN A 283 -6.24 -14.37 -33.41
CA ASN A 283 -4.84 -14.52 -32.98
C ASN A 283 -4.40 -15.99 -32.89
N ALA A 284 -5.36 -16.91 -32.71
CA ALA A 284 -5.13 -18.36 -32.75
C ALA A 284 -5.23 -18.97 -34.17
N GLY A 285 -5.40 -18.15 -35.22
CA GLY A 285 -5.53 -18.60 -36.61
C GLY A 285 -6.85 -19.31 -36.90
N ARG A 286 -7.90 -19.05 -36.11
CA ARG A 286 -9.26 -19.55 -36.31
C ARG A 286 -10.17 -18.42 -36.78
N ASP A 287 -11.31 -18.79 -37.38
CA ASP A 287 -12.34 -17.82 -37.72
C ASP A 287 -12.93 -17.24 -36.43
N GLY A 288 -12.76 -15.93 -36.25
CA GLY A 288 -13.27 -15.18 -35.11
C GLY A 288 -14.73 -14.77 -35.21
N SER A 289 -15.45 -15.25 -36.22
CA SER A 289 -16.91 -15.10 -36.37
C SER A 289 -17.71 -15.86 -35.30
N VAL A 290 -17.25 -15.84 -34.05
CA VAL A 290 -17.92 -16.38 -32.88
C VAL A 290 -18.94 -15.34 -32.43
N LYS A 291 -20.22 -15.62 -32.66
CA LYS A 291 -21.31 -14.78 -32.19
C LYS A 291 -21.94 -15.43 -30.96
N GLY A 292 -22.33 -14.63 -29.98
CA GLY A 292 -23.17 -15.08 -28.85
C GLY A 292 -24.59 -15.50 -29.24
N ARG A 293 -24.86 -15.67 -30.55
CA ARG A 293 -26.13 -16.05 -31.18
C ARG A 293 -25.90 -16.82 -32.48
#